data_AF-A0A292SML5-F1
#
_entry.id   AF-A0A292SML5-F1
#
_cell.length_a   1.000
_cell.length_b   1.000
_cell.length_c   1.000
_cell.angle_alpha   90.00
_cell.angle_beta   90.00
_cell.angle_gamma   90.00
#
_symmetry.space_group_name_H-M   'P 1'
#
loop_
_entity.id
_entity.type
_entity.pdbx_description
1 polymer ?
#
loop_
_entity_poly.entity_id
_entity_poly.type
_entity_poly.pdbx_seq_one_letter_code
_entity_poly.pdbx_strand_id
1 'polypeptide(L)'
;MILQGNAQIDAEIAREETFNNINYALGPNEFRDYWTDPNHEANYNALKNNTTKIANRYLALFSDGTYGVRYSNDPYHNYYYDEFGSLFKVDVLNKPFDVYPHRSVAYNRYGAFKNATFVVSKTEQYLYDKNQKLLGHWVENACYDEAGNVLMLRKNSNE
;
A
#
# COMPACT_ATOMS: atom_id res chain seq x y z
N MET A 1 18.18 14.97 -4.26
CA MET A 1 17.46 15.50 -5.42
C MET A 1 16.06 15.88 -4.97
N ILE A 2 15.69 17.16 -5.03
CA ILE A 2 14.35 17.66 -4.67
C ILE A 2 13.59 17.77 -5.99
N LEU A 3 12.69 16.82 -6.27
CA LEU A 3 11.75 16.93 -7.39
C LEU A 3 10.54 17.74 -6.91
N GLN A 4 10.67 19.07 -6.92
CA GLN A 4 9.52 19.96 -6.88
C GLN A 4 9.12 20.32 -8.31
N GLY A 5 7.85 20.05 -8.64
CA GLY A 5 7.16 20.62 -9.80
C GLY A 5 7.14 19.72 -11.04
N ASN A 6 5.96 19.18 -11.34
CA ASN A 6 5.44 18.80 -12.66
C ASN A 6 6.32 18.00 -13.65
N ALA A 7 7.45 17.44 -13.22
CA ALA A 7 8.18 16.46 -14.01
C ALA A 7 7.42 15.13 -13.90
N GLN A 8 6.83 14.68 -15.02
CA GLN A 8 6.36 13.31 -15.18
C GLN A 8 7.54 12.40 -14.80
N ILE A 9 7.41 11.64 -13.70
CA ILE A 9 8.48 10.73 -13.29
C ILE A 9 8.55 9.63 -14.35
N ASP A 10 9.71 9.49 -14.97
CA ASP A 10 9.98 8.40 -15.90
C ASP A 10 9.77 7.06 -15.18
N ALA A 11 9.08 6.11 -15.83
CA ALA A 11 8.86 4.77 -15.31
C ALA A 11 10.17 4.08 -14.92
N GLU A 12 11.27 4.40 -15.59
CA GLU A 12 12.60 3.89 -15.25
C GLU A 12 13.13 4.48 -13.94
N ILE A 13 13.00 5.79 -13.73
CA ILE A 13 13.38 6.44 -12.47
C ILE A 13 12.52 5.91 -11.32
N ALA A 14 11.21 5.74 -11.55
CA ALA A 14 10.32 5.16 -10.55
C ALA A 14 10.75 3.74 -10.17
N ARG A 15 11.19 2.93 -11.14
CA ARG A 15 11.70 1.57 -10.92
C ARG A 15 13.00 1.61 -10.11
N GLU A 16 13.98 2.41 -10.52
CA GLU A 16 15.25 2.54 -9.79
C GLU A 16 15.03 2.99 -8.33
N GLU A 17 14.20 4.00 -8.11
CA GLU A 17 13.86 4.50 -6.77
C GLU A 17 13.11 3.46 -5.92
N THR A 18 12.24 2.65 -6.55
CA THR A 18 11.53 1.55 -5.88
C THR A 18 12.51 0.56 -5.27
N PHE A 19 13.49 0.11 -6.05
CA PHE A 19 14.35 -1.03 -5.69
C PHE A 19 15.67 -0.64 -5.02
N ASN A 20 15.97 0.65 -4.91
CA ASN A 20 17.16 1.15 -4.24
C ASN A 20 17.21 0.72 -2.76
N ASN A 21 18.10 -0.21 -2.41
CA ASN A 21 18.30 -0.73 -1.04
C ASN A 21 17.04 -1.30 -0.38
N ILE A 22 16.22 -2.05 -1.12
CA ILE A 22 15.09 -2.76 -0.52
C ILE A 22 15.51 -4.05 0.18
N ASN A 23 14.73 -4.42 1.18
CA ASN A 23 14.79 -5.75 1.76
C ASN A 23 13.78 -6.66 1.04
N TYR A 24 14.16 -7.89 0.74
CA TYR A 24 13.29 -8.88 0.08
C TYR A 24 12.70 -9.91 1.05
N ALA A 25 13.10 -9.87 2.32
CA ALA A 25 12.53 -10.75 3.33
C ALA A 25 12.64 -10.14 4.73
N LEU A 26 11.58 -10.35 5.51
CA LEU A 26 11.53 -9.99 6.92
C LEU A 26 11.58 -11.24 7.80
N GLY A 27 11.76 -11.03 9.10
CA GLY A 27 11.68 -12.12 10.06
C GLY A 27 10.28 -12.76 10.04
N PRO A 28 10.14 -14.10 10.15
CA PRO A 28 8.85 -14.78 10.00
C PRO A 28 7.80 -14.46 11.07
N ASN A 29 8.17 -13.74 12.13
CA ASN A 29 7.29 -13.33 13.23
C ASN A 29 7.36 -11.82 13.51
N GLU A 30 7.93 -11.02 12.61
CA GLU A 30 8.16 -9.59 12.84
C GLU A 30 6.87 -8.82 13.15
N PHE A 31 5.75 -9.24 12.54
CA PHE A 31 4.42 -8.66 12.76
C PHE A 31 3.45 -9.63 13.46
N ARG A 32 3.96 -10.52 14.32
CA ARG A 32 3.15 -11.55 14.98
C ARG A 32 1.98 -10.97 15.78
N ASP A 33 2.20 -9.85 16.46
CA ASP A 33 1.16 -9.15 17.24
C ASP A 33 0.02 -8.60 16.37
N TYR A 34 0.26 -8.50 15.06
CA TYR A 34 -0.70 -8.06 14.05
C TYR A 34 -1.20 -9.19 13.16
N TRP A 35 -0.87 -10.46 13.43
CA TRP A 35 -1.39 -11.58 12.62
C TRP A 35 -2.92 -11.66 12.64
N THR A 36 -3.51 -11.26 13.76
CA THR A 36 -4.92 -10.95 13.88
C THR A 36 -5.04 -9.46 14.18
N ASP A 37 -5.93 -8.75 13.49
CA ASP A 37 -6.16 -7.33 13.74
C ASP A 37 -6.58 -7.14 15.20
N PRO A 38 -5.77 -6.45 16.02
CA PRO A 38 -6.07 -6.24 17.43
C PRO A 38 -7.33 -5.40 17.65
N ASN A 39 -7.86 -4.77 16.60
CA ASN A 39 -9.06 -3.96 16.63
C ASN A 39 -10.10 -4.43 15.60
N HIS A 40 -10.08 -5.71 15.22
CA HIS A 40 -10.91 -6.26 14.12
C HIS A 40 -12.37 -5.81 14.19
N GLU A 41 -13.06 -6.09 15.31
CA GLU A 41 -14.48 -5.77 15.46
C GLU A 41 -14.75 -4.27 15.29
N ALA A 42 -13.94 -3.42 15.94
CA ALA A 42 -14.11 -1.97 15.88
C ALA A 42 -13.84 -1.42 14.46
N ASN A 43 -12.77 -1.90 13.81
CA ASN A 43 -12.39 -1.46 12.46
C ASN A 43 -13.43 -1.91 11.44
N TYR A 44 -13.84 -3.18 11.48
CA TYR A 44 -14.76 -3.75 10.51
C TYR A 44 -16.18 -3.19 10.66
N ASN A 45 -16.64 -2.93 11.89
CA ASN A 45 -17.91 -2.23 12.13
C ASN A 45 -17.87 -0.77 11.66
N ALA A 46 -16.76 -0.06 11.88
CA ALA A 46 -16.58 1.30 11.36
C ALA A 46 -16.66 1.33 9.82
N LEU A 47 -15.97 0.41 9.15
CA LEU A 47 -16.00 0.27 7.69
C LEU A 47 -17.39 -0.07 7.15
N LYS A 48 -18.14 -0.98 7.80
CA LYS A 48 -19.54 -1.27 7.44
C LYS A 48 -20.46 -0.05 7.56
N ASN A 49 -20.10 0.91 8.40
CA ASN A 49 -20.80 2.18 8.57
C ASN A 49 -20.15 3.33 7.76
N ASN A 50 -19.34 3.01 6.74
CA ASN A 50 -18.64 3.98 5.87
C ASN A 50 -17.70 4.95 6.63
N THR A 51 -17.25 4.59 7.82
CA THR A 51 -16.29 5.40 8.58
C THR A 51 -14.86 4.97 8.23
N THR A 52 -14.18 5.77 7.43
CA THR A 52 -12.81 5.52 6.93
C THR A 52 -11.72 6.20 7.75
N LYS A 53 -12.08 7.06 8.70
CA LYS A 53 -11.15 7.71 9.62
C LYS A 53 -11.69 7.71 11.04
N ILE A 54 -10.90 7.18 11.95
CA ILE A 54 -11.13 7.21 13.40
C ILE A 54 -9.89 7.83 14.08
N ALA A 55 -10.01 8.25 15.34
CA ALA A 55 -9.05 9.14 15.99
C ALA A 55 -7.56 8.76 15.82
N ASN A 56 -7.24 7.46 15.84
CA ASN A 56 -5.88 6.94 15.74
C ASN A 56 -5.64 6.01 14.53
N ARG A 57 -6.61 5.89 13.61
CA ARG A 57 -6.51 4.99 12.45
C ARG A 57 -7.20 5.52 11.20
N TYR A 58 -6.63 5.18 10.06
CA TYR A 58 -7.26 5.30 8.75
C TYR A 58 -7.61 3.89 8.26
N LEU A 59 -8.80 3.74 7.71
CA LEU A 59 -9.38 2.47 7.31
C LEU A 59 -9.78 2.54 5.82
N ALA A 60 -9.65 1.42 5.13
CA ALA A 60 -10.15 1.26 3.76
C ALA A 60 -10.76 -0.13 3.59
N LEU A 61 -12.00 -0.21 3.11
CA LEU A 61 -12.67 -1.46 2.76
C LEU A 61 -12.57 -1.69 1.25
N PHE A 62 -12.18 -2.90 0.85
CA PHE A 62 -12.12 -3.32 -0.55
C PHE A 62 -13.37 -4.12 -0.93
N SER A 63 -13.66 -4.20 -2.23
CA SER A 63 -14.90 -4.85 -2.72
C SER A 63 -14.95 -6.36 -2.50
N ASP A 64 -13.80 -6.98 -2.21
CA ASP A 64 -13.68 -8.41 -1.88
C ASP A 64 -13.80 -8.69 -0.38
N GLY A 65 -14.15 -7.68 0.44
CA GLY A 65 -14.33 -7.79 1.88
C GLY A 65 -13.03 -7.65 2.69
N THR A 66 -11.87 -7.64 2.02
CA THR A 66 -10.60 -7.32 2.68
C THR A 66 -10.55 -5.86 3.09
N TYR A 67 -9.69 -5.52 4.05
CA TYR A 67 -9.54 -4.14 4.50
C TYR A 67 -8.11 -3.78 4.91
N GLY A 68 -7.81 -2.49 4.79
CA GLY A 68 -6.54 -1.88 5.20
C GLY A 68 -6.67 -1.06 6.47
N VAL A 69 -5.64 -1.08 7.31
CA VAL A 69 -5.51 -0.28 8.52
C VAL A 69 -4.16 0.44 8.51
N ARG A 70 -4.20 1.75 8.72
CA ARG A 70 -3.01 2.57 9.02
C ARG A 70 -3.16 3.17 10.39
N TYR A 71 -2.15 3.05 11.22
CA TYR A 71 -2.15 3.61 12.57
C TYR A 71 -1.46 4.97 12.57
N SER A 72 -2.06 5.98 13.21
CA SER A 72 -1.49 7.33 13.26
C SER A 72 -0.16 7.39 14.03
N ASN A 73 0.05 6.49 15.01
CA ASN A 73 1.28 6.37 15.79
C ASN A 73 2.34 5.45 15.15
N ASP A 74 2.00 4.78 14.04
CA ASP A 74 2.91 3.96 13.25
C ASP A 74 2.72 4.29 11.76
N PRO A 75 3.23 5.44 11.29
CA PRO A 75 3.00 5.90 9.94
C PRO A 75 3.86 5.18 8.88
N TYR A 76 4.70 4.23 9.30
CA TYR A 76 5.62 3.49 8.44
C TYR A 76 5.07 2.13 7.99
N HIS A 77 3.91 1.72 8.51
CA HIS A 77 3.30 0.44 8.18
C HIS A 77 1.84 0.57 7.75
N ASN A 78 1.48 -0.15 6.69
CA ASN A 78 0.08 -0.40 6.33
C ASN A 78 -0.22 -1.89 6.51
N TYR A 79 -1.28 -2.21 7.24
CA TYR A 79 -1.68 -3.59 7.50
C TYR A 79 -2.94 -3.93 6.70
N TYR A 80 -2.98 -5.13 6.11
CA TYR A 80 -4.10 -5.59 5.29
C TYR A 80 -4.60 -6.95 5.78
N TYR A 81 -5.90 -7.01 6.03
CA TYR A 81 -6.58 -8.12 6.67
C TYR A 81 -7.72 -8.65 5.81
N ASP A 82 -7.96 -9.95 5.88
CA ASP A 82 -9.19 -10.55 5.37
C ASP A 82 -10.41 -10.13 6.22
N GLU A 83 -11.61 -10.53 5.81
CA GLU A 83 -12.86 -10.17 6.50
C GLU A 83 -12.97 -10.70 7.94
N PHE A 84 -12.10 -11.63 8.35
CA PHE A 84 -12.02 -12.18 9.70
C PHE A 84 -10.89 -11.56 10.53
N GLY A 85 -10.21 -10.55 9.99
CA GLY A 85 -9.12 -9.85 10.66
C GLY A 85 -7.79 -10.60 10.59
N SER A 86 -7.60 -11.56 9.70
CA SER A 86 -6.33 -12.27 9.55
C SER A 86 -5.41 -11.55 8.55
N LEU A 87 -4.18 -11.26 8.98
CA LEU A 87 -3.20 -10.50 8.20
C LEU A 87 -2.72 -11.31 7.00
N PHE A 88 -2.85 -10.75 5.80
CA PHE A 88 -2.37 -11.38 4.56
C PHE A 88 -1.32 -10.53 3.83
N LYS A 89 -1.19 -9.25 4.19
CA LYS A 89 -0.19 -8.33 3.63
C LYS A 89 0.15 -7.22 4.62
N VAL A 90 1.43 -6.86 4.67
CA VAL A 90 1.93 -5.64 5.33
C VAL A 90 2.79 -4.88 4.34
N ASP A 91 2.61 -3.56 4.25
CA ASP A 91 3.53 -2.68 3.54
C ASP A 91 4.44 -2.00 4.56
N VAL A 92 5.75 -2.09 4.34
CA VAL A 92 6.78 -1.35 5.11
C VAL A 92 7.28 -0.20 4.26
N LEU A 93 7.14 1.03 4.77
CA LEU A 93 7.44 2.26 4.05
C LEU A 93 8.79 2.85 4.49
N ASN A 94 9.49 3.51 3.57
CA ASN A 94 10.73 4.23 3.91
C ASN A 94 10.50 5.64 4.48
N LYS A 95 9.25 6.14 4.43
CA LYS A 95 8.80 7.43 4.96
C LYS A 95 7.36 7.29 5.48
N PRO A 96 6.88 8.21 6.33
CA PRO A 96 5.47 8.26 6.71
C PRO A 96 4.53 8.22 5.49
N PHE A 97 3.39 7.52 5.59
CA PHE A 97 2.45 7.30 4.48
C PHE A 97 1.90 8.58 3.82
N ASP A 98 1.98 9.72 4.50
CA ASP A 98 1.51 11.04 4.05
C ASP A 98 2.63 11.93 3.49
N VAL A 99 3.88 11.45 3.48
CA VAL A 99 5.04 12.13 2.92
C VAL A 99 5.39 11.56 1.56
N TYR A 100 5.35 12.38 0.53
CA TYR A 100 5.62 11.98 -0.86
C TYR A 100 6.90 12.63 -1.42
N PRO A 101 7.56 11.98 -2.40
CA PRO A 101 7.38 10.60 -2.81
C PRO A 101 8.01 9.64 -1.77
N HIS A 102 7.49 8.42 -1.70
CA HIS A 102 8.02 7.35 -0.86
C HIS A 102 7.92 6.00 -1.57
N ARG A 103 8.57 4.98 -1.01
CA ARG A 103 8.42 3.60 -1.46
C ARG A 103 7.88 2.73 -0.33
N SER A 104 7.24 1.65 -0.72
CA SER A 104 6.85 0.57 0.17
C SER A 104 7.29 -0.78 -0.37
N VAL A 105 7.57 -1.70 0.54
CA VAL A 105 7.73 -3.13 0.21
C VAL A 105 6.64 -3.91 0.92
N ALA A 106 5.91 -4.70 0.15
CA ALA A 106 4.85 -5.54 0.63
C ALA A 106 5.38 -6.94 0.99
N TYR A 107 4.98 -7.45 2.14
CA TYR A 107 5.27 -8.80 2.59
C TYR A 107 4.00 -9.54 2.97
N ASN A 108 4.02 -10.87 2.94
CA ASN A 108 3.00 -11.67 3.62
C ASN A 108 3.26 -11.70 5.14
N ARG A 109 2.36 -12.32 5.91
CA ARG A 109 2.48 -12.41 7.38
C ARG A 109 3.72 -13.16 7.90
N TYR A 110 4.41 -13.89 7.03
CA TYR A 110 5.65 -14.62 7.33
C TYR A 110 6.90 -13.90 6.79
N GLY A 111 6.77 -12.64 6.36
CA GLY A 111 7.89 -11.83 5.90
C GLY A 111 8.36 -12.13 4.47
N ALA A 112 7.63 -12.92 3.67
CA ALA A 112 8.00 -13.15 2.28
C ALA A 112 7.53 -12.00 1.39
N PHE A 113 8.41 -11.48 0.53
CA PHE A 113 8.12 -10.43 -0.44
C PHE A 113 6.92 -10.75 -1.33
N LYS A 114 6.06 -9.76 -1.57
CA LYS A 114 4.93 -9.80 -2.51
C LYS A 114 5.12 -8.84 -3.68
N ASN A 115 5.41 -7.58 -3.41
CA ASN A 115 5.63 -6.53 -4.40
C ASN A 115 6.37 -5.34 -3.77
N ALA A 116 6.82 -4.42 -4.61
CA ALA A 116 7.31 -3.12 -4.18
C ALA A 116 6.56 -2.01 -4.92
N THR A 117 6.34 -0.90 -4.25
CA THR A 117 5.58 0.23 -4.79
C THR A 117 6.38 1.52 -4.66
N PHE A 118 6.44 2.32 -5.71
CA PHE A 118 6.82 3.73 -5.62
C PHE A 118 5.57 4.59 -5.63
N VAL A 119 5.35 5.33 -4.56
CA VAL A 119 4.18 6.18 -4.37
C VAL A 119 4.62 7.62 -4.62
N VAL A 120 4.23 8.14 -5.78
CA VAL A 120 4.62 9.48 -6.26
C VAL A 120 3.79 10.54 -5.56
N SER A 121 2.49 10.28 -5.42
CA SER A 121 1.53 11.21 -4.82
C SER A 121 0.33 10.44 -4.25
N LYS A 122 -0.68 11.15 -3.74
CA LYS A 122 -1.94 10.55 -3.32
C LYS A 122 -2.66 9.80 -4.46
N THR A 123 -2.44 10.21 -5.70
CA THR A 123 -3.15 9.72 -6.88
C THR A 123 -2.26 8.94 -7.83
N GLU A 124 -0.96 8.80 -7.57
CA GLU A 124 -0.05 8.13 -8.49
C GLU A 124 0.91 7.17 -7.79
N GLN A 125 0.99 5.94 -8.30
CA GLN A 125 1.87 4.91 -7.79
C GLN A 125 2.25 3.87 -8.86
N TYR A 126 3.48 3.37 -8.79
CA TYR A 126 3.99 2.30 -9.65
C TYR A 126 4.17 1.05 -8.81
N LEU A 127 3.61 -0.08 -9.25
CA LEU A 127 3.67 -1.37 -8.57
C LEU A 127 4.52 -2.34 -9.38
N TYR A 128 5.48 -2.99 -8.73
CA TYR A 128 6.42 -3.91 -9.38
C TYR A 128 6.47 -5.27 -8.70
N ASP A 129 6.76 -6.31 -9.49
CA ASP A 129 7.02 -7.65 -8.99
C ASP A 129 8.46 -7.80 -8.48
N LYS A 130 8.82 -9.01 -8.02
CA LYS A 130 10.18 -9.31 -7.52
C LYS A 130 11.27 -9.21 -8.60
N ASN A 131 10.90 -9.33 -9.87
CA ASN A 131 11.78 -9.23 -11.03
C ASN A 131 11.83 -7.79 -11.57
N GLN A 132 11.25 -6.82 -10.85
CA GLN A 132 11.17 -5.41 -11.22
C GLN A 132 10.31 -5.14 -12.47
N LYS A 133 9.45 -6.09 -12.85
CA LYS A 133 8.46 -5.90 -13.91
C LYS A 133 7.28 -5.09 -13.38
N LEU A 134 6.77 -4.16 -14.18
CA LEU A 134 5.60 -3.37 -13.81
C LEU A 134 4.37 -4.28 -13.76
N LEU A 135 3.74 -4.33 -12.59
CA LEU A 135 2.44 -4.98 -12.36
C LEU A 135 1.29 -4.00 -12.61
N GLY A 136 1.53 -2.70 -12.42
CA GLY A 136 0.57 -1.67 -12.76
C GLY A 136 1.04 -0.27 -12.38
N HIS A 137 0.65 0.72 -13.17
CA HIS A 137 0.81 2.13 -12.89
C HIS A 137 -0.57 2.72 -12.58
N TRP A 138 -0.81 3.09 -11.33
CA TRP A 138 -2.05 3.77 -10.97
C TRP A 138 -1.91 5.27 -11.19
N VAL A 139 -2.87 5.85 -11.90
CA VAL A 139 -3.06 7.29 -12.02
C VAL A 139 -4.53 7.58 -11.72
N GLU A 140 -4.76 8.38 -10.69
CA GLU A 140 -6.06 8.67 -10.11
C GLU A 140 -6.85 7.38 -9.80
N ASN A 141 -7.72 6.99 -10.73
CA ASN A 141 -8.71 5.95 -10.57
C ASN A 141 -8.44 4.74 -11.44
N ALA A 142 -7.47 4.81 -12.35
CA ALA A 142 -7.17 3.74 -13.28
C ALA A 142 -5.78 3.18 -13.02
N CYS A 143 -5.66 1.86 -13.18
CA CYS A 143 -4.41 1.12 -13.20
C CYS A 143 -4.10 0.74 -14.63
N TYR A 144 -2.89 1.02 -15.10
CA TYR A 144 -2.44 0.78 -16.45
C TYR A 144 -1.33 -0.28 -16.48
N ASP A 145 -1.29 -1.09 -17.54
CA ASP A 145 -0.11 -1.92 -17.85
C ASP A 145 1.01 -1.10 -18.52
N GLU A 146 2.13 -1.74 -18.86
CA GLU A 146 3.27 -1.09 -19.54
C GLU A 146 2.90 -0.52 -20.93
N ALA A 147 1.84 -1.03 -21.56
CA ALA A 147 1.35 -0.56 -22.86
C ALA A 147 0.27 0.54 -22.74
N GLY A 148 -0.11 0.93 -21.52
CA GLY A 148 -1.15 1.91 -21.27
C GLY A 148 -2.57 1.36 -21.34
N ASN A 149 -2.76 0.04 -21.36
CA ASN A 149 -4.11 -0.55 -21.28
C ASN A 149 -4.59 -0.55 -19.83
N VAL A 150 -5.88 -0.29 -19.64
CA VAL A 150 -6.50 -0.30 -18.31
C VAL A 150 -6.60 -1.75 -17.79
N LEU A 151 -5.93 -2.02 -16.68
CA LEU A 151 -6.00 -3.27 -15.92
C LEU A 151 -7.16 -3.27 -14.91
N MET A 152 -7.40 -2.14 -14.24
CA MET A 152 -8.34 -2.04 -13.11
C MET A 152 -8.79 -0.59 -12.86
N LEU A 153 -9.96 -0.42 -12.26
CA LEU A 153 -10.47 0.86 -11.76
C LEU A 153 -10.68 0.84 -10.23
N ARG A 154 -10.43 1.96 -9.54
CA ARG A 154 -10.81 2.15 -8.13
C ARG A 154 -12.32 2.39 -8.06
N LYS A 155 -13.02 1.67 -7.15
CA LYS A 155 -14.48 1.79 -7.01
C LYS A 155 -14.94 3.06 -6.27
N ASN A 156 -14.09 3.69 -5.46
CA ASN A 156 -14.41 4.92 -4.72
C ASN A 156 -13.20 5.86 -4.72
N SER A 157 -13.32 6.99 -5.40
CA SER A 157 -12.33 8.08 -5.40
C SER A 157 -12.98 9.46 -5.35
N ASN A 158 -14.31 9.50 -5.18
CA ASN A 158 -15.10 10.71 -5.03
C ASN A 158 -15.72 10.76 -3.62
N GLU A 159 -14.89 10.72 -2.58
CA GLU A 159 -15.24 11.21 -1.23
C GLU A 159 -14.10 12.05 -0.66
#